data_AF-A0A0N4Z0T9-F1
#
_entry.id   AF-A0A0N4Z0T9-F1
#
_cell.length_a   1.000
_cell.length_b   1.000
_cell.length_c   1.000
_cell.angle_alpha   90.00
_cell.angle_beta   90.00
_cell.angle_gamma   90.00
#
_symmetry.space_group_name_H-M   'P 1'
#
loop_
_entity.id
_entity.type
_entity.pdbx_description
1 polymer ?
#
loop_
_entity_poly.entity_id
_entity_poly.type
_entity_poly.pdbx_seq_one_letter_code
_entity_poly.pdbx_strand_id
1 'polypeptide(L)'
;MSCWFKHGILTGDNNNMFINGVNLICFTFYVAIFAYYQSSRRNVIIQVLSLLTAVYCVYSHIDNKPSEEAPDAMGSIAAGTQIFGMLGGIYDLLRAMKLGTMEYIPAVIQFAMFFLISQWTLFGYLIGNQYMFIANVAGLTLNVVTLGCYFIYPPLTWKVPIFGIEPQQKTKDDKKKQ
;
A
#
# COMPACT_ATOMS: atom_id res chain seq x y z
N MET A 1 -0.73 7.63 -5.32
CA MET A 1 -1.21 8.87 -4.67
C MET A 1 -1.37 10.02 -5.65
N SER A 2 -0.37 10.36 -6.49
CA SER A 2 -0.54 11.40 -7.53
C SER A 2 -1.76 11.18 -8.42
N CYS A 3 -1.93 9.95 -8.94
CA CYS A 3 -3.08 9.57 -9.76
C CYS A 3 -4.43 9.79 -9.05
N TRP A 4 -4.54 9.42 -7.76
CA TRP A 4 -5.75 9.67 -6.96
C TRP A 4 -5.99 11.16 -6.70
N PHE A 5 -4.92 11.94 -6.51
CA PHE A 5 -5.02 13.40 -6.37
C PHE A 5 -5.59 14.05 -7.65
N LYS A 6 -5.05 13.69 -8.82
CA LYS A 6 -5.56 14.17 -10.12
C LYS A 6 -7.01 13.70 -10.36
N HIS A 7 -7.33 12.46 -10.02
CA HIS A 7 -8.71 11.97 -10.07
C HIS A 7 -9.64 12.81 -9.18
N GLY A 8 -9.22 13.17 -7.98
CA GLY A 8 -9.96 14.06 -7.08
C GLY A 8 -10.22 15.44 -7.71
N ILE A 9 -9.21 16.02 -8.37
CA ILE A 9 -9.37 17.29 -9.11
C ILE A 9 -10.41 17.16 -10.22
N LEU A 10 -10.33 16.10 -11.02
CA LEU A 10 -11.24 15.88 -12.15
C LEU A 10 -12.70 15.61 -11.72
N THR A 11 -12.89 15.05 -10.53
CA THR A 11 -14.21 14.70 -9.97
C THR A 11 -14.76 15.71 -8.98
N GLY A 12 -13.97 16.71 -8.59
CA GLY A 12 -14.34 17.64 -7.51
C GLY A 12 -14.39 16.99 -6.11
N ASP A 13 -13.78 15.82 -5.93
CA ASP A 13 -13.76 15.12 -4.64
C ASP A 13 -12.69 15.72 -3.71
N ASN A 14 -13.12 16.69 -2.91
CA ASN A 14 -12.27 17.39 -1.94
C ASN A 14 -11.62 16.46 -0.91
N ASN A 15 -12.29 15.38 -0.49
CA ASN A 15 -11.74 14.45 0.49
C ASN A 15 -10.56 13.68 -0.11
N ASN A 16 -10.76 13.17 -1.33
CA ASN A 16 -9.73 12.46 -2.07
C ASN A 16 -8.54 13.38 -2.43
N MET A 17 -8.80 14.64 -2.80
CA MET A 17 -7.76 15.66 -3.00
C MET A 17 -6.98 15.94 -1.73
N PHE A 18 -7.65 16.21 -0.61
CA PHE A 18 -6.99 16.56 0.64
C PHE A 18 -6.07 15.43 1.13
N ILE A 19 -6.59 14.20 1.20
CA ILE A 19 -5.86 13.07 1.78
C ILE A 19 -4.69 12.66 0.88
N ASN A 20 -4.87 12.64 -0.43
CA ASN A 20 -3.76 12.34 -1.35
C ASN A 20 -2.75 13.48 -1.44
N GLY A 21 -3.17 14.73 -1.25
CA GLY A 21 -2.28 15.87 -1.14
C GLY A 21 -1.35 15.76 0.08
N VAL A 22 -1.92 15.46 1.25
CA VAL A 22 -1.14 15.19 2.48
C VAL A 22 -0.17 14.02 2.26
N ASN A 23 -0.63 12.91 1.67
CA ASN A 23 0.23 11.77 1.37
C ASN A 23 1.40 12.12 0.45
N LEU A 24 1.17 12.93 -0.59
CA LEU A 24 2.23 13.40 -1.49
C LEU A 24 3.28 14.22 -0.73
N ILE A 25 2.84 15.15 0.13
CA ILE A 25 3.75 15.95 0.97
C ILE A 25 4.59 15.03 1.86
N CYS A 26 3.95 14.10 2.60
CA CYS A 26 4.65 13.16 3.47
C CYS A 26 5.65 12.29 2.68
N PHE A 27 5.28 11.79 1.51
CA PHE A 27 6.17 11.00 0.66
C PHE A 27 7.33 11.82 0.09
N THR A 28 7.10 13.08 -0.29
CA THR A 28 8.18 13.98 -0.72
C THR A 28 9.18 14.20 0.40
N PHE A 29 8.73 14.49 1.63
CA PHE A 29 9.62 14.62 2.78
C PHE A 29 10.38 13.32 3.07
N TYR A 30 9.67 12.18 3.08
CA TYR A 30 10.30 10.88 3.31
C TYR A 30 11.39 10.58 2.27
N VAL A 31 11.09 10.76 0.98
CA VAL A 31 12.05 10.54 -0.12
C VAL A 31 13.22 11.52 -0.04
N ALA A 32 12.99 12.78 0.34
CA ALA A 32 14.06 13.76 0.48
C ALA A 32 15.03 13.39 1.60
N ILE A 33 14.52 12.99 2.77
CA ILE A 33 15.33 12.53 3.91
C ILE A 33 16.07 11.25 3.50
N PHE A 34 15.39 10.29 2.88
CA PHE A 34 16.00 9.05 2.39
C PHE A 34 17.13 9.33 1.39
N ALA A 35 16.91 10.21 0.42
CA ALA A 35 17.91 10.59 -0.57
C ALA A 35 19.13 11.27 0.06
N TYR A 36 18.94 12.04 1.14
CA TYR A 36 20.04 12.68 1.87
C TYR A 36 20.96 11.65 2.54
N TYR A 37 20.38 10.67 3.23
CA TYR A 37 21.13 9.67 4.00
C TYR A 37 21.62 8.47 3.18
N GLN A 38 21.04 8.21 2.00
CA GLN A 38 21.40 7.08 1.17
C GLN A 38 22.83 7.22 0.60
N SER A 39 23.64 6.16 0.69
CA SER A 39 25.02 6.16 0.19
C SER A 39 25.08 6.20 -1.35
N SER A 40 24.14 5.53 -2.02
CA SER A 40 24.00 5.56 -3.49
C SER A 40 22.90 6.53 -3.94
N ARG A 41 23.13 7.84 -3.74
CA ARG A 41 22.17 8.91 -4.10
C ARG A 41 21.77 8.86 -5.58
N ARG A 42 22.68 8.44 -6.46
CA ARG A 42 22.44 8.29 -7.90
C ARG A 42 21.25 7.36 -8.19
N ASN A 43 21.15 6.23 -7.51
CA ASN A 43 20.07 5.27 -7.74
C ASN A 43 18.72 5.86 -7.35
N VAL A 44 18.66 6.56 -6.21
CA VAL A 44 17.44 7.25 -5.75
C VAL A 44 17.04 8.34 -6.72
N ILE A 45 17.99 9.15 -7.19
CA ILE A 45 17.72 10.21 -8.18
C ILE A 45 17.14 9.62 -9.47
N ILE A 46 17.73 8.54 -10.00
CA ILE A 46 17.22 7.88 -11.21
C ILE A 46 15.81 7.34 -10.98
N GLN A 47 15.53 6.72 -9.83
CA GLN A 47 14.20 6.21 -9.50
C GLN A 47 13.17 7.34 -9.42
N VAL A 48 13.50 8.45 -8.74
CA VAL A 48 12.63 9.62 -8.62
C VAL A 48 12.38 10.26 -9.98
N LEU A 49 13.42 10.47 -10.80
CA LEU A 49 13.25 11.01 -12.16
C LEU A 49 12.40 10.09 -13.03
N SER A 50 12.61 8.77 -12.95
CA SER A 50 11.80 7.80 -13.69
C SER A 50 10.33 7.86 -13.25
N LEU A 51 10.06 7.98 -11.95
CA LEU A 51 8.71 8.12 -11.40
C LEU A 51 8.06 9.43 -11.86
N LEU A 52 8.77 10.56 -11.80
CA LEU A 52 8.26 11.86 -12.24
C LEU A 52 7.95 11.86 -13.73
N THR A 53 8.82 11.29 -14.56
CA THR A 53 8.58 11.11 -15.99
C THR A 53 7.36 10.25 -16.25
N ALA A 54 7.20 9.12 -15.54
CA ALA A 54 6.02 8.27 -15.67
C ALA A 54 4.72 9.01 -15.29
N VAL A 55 4.73 9.77 -14.18
CA VAL A 55 3.58 10.59 -13.77
C VAL A 55 3.28 11.67 -14.80
N TYR A 56 4.30 12.34 -15.35
CA TYR A 56 4.12 13.33 -16.41
C TYR A 56 3.49 12.73 -17.66
N CYS A 57 3.96 11.56 -18.12
CA CYS A 57 3.37 10.85 -19.25
C CYS A 57 1.91 10.47 -19.01
N VAL A 58 1.57 9.98 -17.80
CA VAL A 58 0.19 9.66 -17.43
C VAL A 58 -0.68 10.92 -17.44
N TYR A 59 -0.21 12.02 -16.84
CA TYR A 59 -0.99 13.26 -16.79
C TYR A 59 -1.19 13.84 -18.18
N SER A 60 -0.14 13.89 -19.00
CA SER A 60 -0.24 14.33 -20.40
C SER A 60 -1.21 13.46 -21.19
N HIS A 61 -1.21 12.13 -20.99
CA HIS A 61 -2.20 11.26 -21.63
C HIS A 61 -3.64 11.59 -21.22
N ILE A 62 -3.88 11.85 -19.93
CA ILE A 62 -5.22 12.19 -19.42
C ILE A 62 -5.66 13.58 -19.85
N ASP A 63 -4.77 14.57 -19.84
CA ASP A 63 -5.10 15.96 -20.22
C ASP A 63 -5.44 16.10 -21.72
N ASN A 64 -5.02 15.13 -22.55
CA ASN A 64 -5.40 15.05 -23.97
C ASN A 64 -6.76 14.37 -24.21
N LYS A 65 -7.44 13.87 -23.18
CA LYS A 65 -8.77 13.24 -23.31
C LYS A 65 -9.90 14.25 -23.14
N PRO A 66 -11.10 13.98 -23.71
CA PRO A 66 -12.30 14.77 -23.43
C PRO A 66 -12.61 14.82 -21.93
N SER A 67 -13.18 15.92 -21.47
CA SER A 67 -13.48 16.15 -20.05
C SER A 67 -14.45 15.14 -19.45
N GLU A 68 -15.30 14.52 -20.27
CA GLU A 68 -16.25 13.48 -19.83
C GLU A 68 -15.57 12.12 -19.60
N GLU A 69 -14.52 11.80 -20.37
CA GLU A 69 -13.80 10.52 -20.27
C GLU A 69 -12.59 10.56 -19.32
N ALA A 70 -12.03 11.75 -19.11
CA ALA A 70 -10.82 11.93 -18.30
C ALA A 70 -10.96 11.43 -16.84
N PRO A 71 -12.09 11.66 -16.13
CA PRO A 71 -12.30 11.13 -14.78
C PRO A 71 -12.19 9.60 -14.70
N ASP A 72 -12.93 8.88 -15.56
CA ASP A 72 -13.00 7.42 -15.55
C ASP A 72 -11.66 6.78 -15.94
N ALA A 73 -11.00 7.34 -16.95
CA ALA A 73 -9.66 6.92 -17.35
C ALA A 73 -8.65 7.13 -16.20
N MET A 74 -8.68 8.28 -15.53
CA MET A 74 -7.78 8.56 -14.41
C MET A 74 -8.10 7.69 -13.19
N GLY A 75 -9.37 7.41 -12.91
CA GLY A 75 -9.81 6.53 -11.83
C GLY A 75 -9.31 5.10 -12.04
N SER A 76 -9.41 4.59 -13.26
CA SER A 76 -8.88 3.28 -13.66
C SER A 76 -7.37 3.18 -13.44
N ILE A 77 -6.61 4.18 -13.89
CA ILE A 77 -5.15 4.23 -13.69
C ILE A 77 -4.81 4.37 -12.20
N ALA A 78 -5.55 5.18 -11.44
CA ALA A 78 -5.32 5.35 -10.01
C ALA A 78 -5.54 4.04 -9.25
N ALA A 79 -6.62 3.31 -9.53
CA ALA A 79 -6.88 1.98 -8.99
C ALA A 79 -5.79 0.98 -9.40
N GLY A 80 -5.43 0.93 -10.67
CA GLY A 80 -4.39 0.06 -11.19
C GLY A 80 -3.03 0.29 -10.51
N THR A 81 -2.60 1.55 -10.41
CA THR A 81 -1.34 1.90 -9.73
C THR A 81 -1.37 1.57 -8.24
N GLN A 82 -2.51 1.73 -7.56
CA GLN A 82 -2.67 1.32 -6.17
C GLN A 82 -2.53 -0.21 -6.01
N ILE A 83 -3.18 -0.99 -6.87
CA ILE A 83 -3.10 -2.46 -6.86
C ILE A 83 -1.67 -2.92 -7.16
N PHE A 84 -1.02 -2.36 -8.19
CA PHE A 84 0.38 -2.65 -8.50
C PHE A 84 1.32 -2.30 -7.33
N GLY A 85 1.03 -1.22 -6.61
CA GLY A 85 1.80 -0.84 -5.41
C GLY A 85 1.79 -1.90 -4.30
N MET A 86 0.83 -2.84 -4.32
CA MET A 86 0.72 -3.90 -3.31
C MET A 86 1.75 -5.03 -3.51
N LEU A 87 2.44 -5.09 -4.65
CA LEU A 87 3.42 -6.14 -4.94
C LEU A 87 4.51 -6.26 -3.87
N GLY A 88 4.94 -5.15 -3.26
CA GLY A 88 5.88 -5.17 -2.15
C GLY A 88 5.33 -5.90 -0.92
N GLY A 89 4.07 -5.63 -0.54
CA GLY A 89 3.41 -6.31 0.56
C GLY A 89 3.17 -7.80 0.28
N ILE A 90 2.83 -8.15 -0.96
CA ILE A 90 2.72 -9.56 -1.39
C ILE A 90 4.08 -10.26 -1.26
N TYR A 91 5.17 -9.61 -1.70
CA TYR A 91 6.52 -10.15 -1.57
C TYR A 91 6.90 -10.39 -0.10
N ASP A 92 6.64 -9.43 0.78
CA ASP A 92 6.92 -9.56 2.20
C ASP A 92 6.12 -10.71 2.85
N LEU A 93 4.84 -10.85 2.48
CA LEU A 93 4.01 -11.96 2.94
C LEU A 93 4.55 -13.31 2.46
N LEU A 94 4.86 -13.44 1.17
CA LEU A 94 5.44 -14.67 0.62
C LEU A 94 6.78 -15.02 1.29
N ARG A 95 7.59 -14.01 1.60
CA ARG A 95 8.84 -14.17 2.34
C ARG A 95 8.58 -14.67 3.76
N ALA A 96 7.61 -14.10 4.47
CA ALA A 96 7.22 -14.54 5.82
C ALA A 96 6.74 -16.01 5.82
N MET A 97 5.90 -16.39 4.86
CA MET A 97 5.45 -17.77 4.67
C MET A 97 6.63 -18.72 4.42
N LYS A 98 7.60 -18.32 3.58
CA LYS A 98 8.81 -19.11 3.31
C LYS A 98 9.69 -19.27 4.55
N LEU A 99 9.78 -18.23 5.39
CA LEU A 99 10.51 -18.26 6.65
C LEU A 99 9.74 -19.00 7.76
N GLY A 100 8.47 -19.35 7.53
CA GLY A 100 7.62 -20.03 8.50
C GLY A 100 7.21 -19.15 9.69
N THR A 101 7.38 -17.83 9.61
CA THR A 101 7.08 -16.91 10.71
C THR A 101 6.68 -15.52 10.21
N MET A 102 5.71 -14.92 10.92
CA MET A 102 5.25 -13.55 10.70
C MET A 102 5.97 -12.50 11.56
N GLU A 103 7.12 -12.85 12.17
CA GLU A 103 7.91 -11.99 13.06
C GLU A 103 8.17 -10.57 12.49
N TYR A 104 8.41 -10.49 11.19
CA TYR A 104 8.80 -9.24 10.51
C TYR A 104 7.63 -8.41 9.97
N ILE A 105 6.39 -8.92 10.08
CA ILE A 105 5.18 -8.19 9.71
C ILE A 105 4.49 -7.76 11.00
N PRO A 106 4.52 -6.47 11.39
CA PRO A 106 3.94 -6.03 12.66
C PRO A 106 2.41 -6.13 12.66
N ALA A 107 1.85 -6.96 13.55
CA ALA A 107 0.42 -7.21 13.61
C ALA A 107 -0.40 -5.94 13.92
N VAL A 108 0.10 -5.05 14.79
CA VAL A 108 -0.58 -3.79 15.14
C VAL A 108 -0.90 -2.95 13.90
N ILE A 109 0.06 -2.86 12.96
CA ILE A 109 -0.14 -2.12 11.72
C ILE A 109 -1.18 -2.82 10.85
N GLN A 110 -1.18 -4.16 10.79
CA GLN A 110 -2.15 -4.90 9.99
C GLN A 110 -3.57 -4.72 10.50
N PHE A 111 -3.80 -4.67 11.82
CA PHE A 111 -5.12 -4.35 12.38
C PHE A 111 -5.55 -2.91 12.10
N ALA A 112 -4.66 -1.94 12.27
CA ALA A 112 -4.96 -0.55 11.95
C ALA A 112 -5.34 -0.39 10.46
N MET A 113 -4.59 -1.05 9.57
CA MET A 113 -4.87 -1.07 8.14
C MET A 113 -6.18 -1.78 7.80
N PHE A 114 -6.53 -2.86 8.50
CA PHE A 114 -7.82 -3.52 8.30
C PHE A 114 -8.99 -2.54 8.48
N PHE A 115 -9.01 -1.79 9.59
CA PHE A 115 -10.07 -0.81 9.84
C PHE A 115 -10.05 0.34 8.84
N LEU A 116 -8.86 0.87 8.55
CA LEU A 116 -8.69 1.96 7.59
C LEU A 116 -9.19 1.56 6.19
N ILE A 117 -8.74 0.42 5.67
CA ILE A 117 -9.11 -0.04 4.32
C ILE A 117 -10.57 -0.46 4.27
N SER A 118 -11.12 -1.05 5.35
CA SER A 118 -12.56 -1.34 5.44
C SER A 118 -13.38 -0.05 5.37
N GLN A 119 -12.97 0.99 6.09
CA GLN A 119 -13.60 2.31 6.04
C GLN A 119 -13.54 2.90 4.63
N TRP A 120 -12.40 2.82 3.94
CA TRP A 120 -12.25 3.32 2.57
C TRP A 120 -13.02 2.51 1.54
N THR A 121 -13.13 1.20 1.73
CA THR A 121 -13.96 0.33 0.90
C THR A 121 -15.43 0.74 1.01
N LEU A 122 -15.92 0.90 2.24
CA LEU A 122 -17.29 1.36 2.48
C LEU A 122 -17.52 2.77 1.94
N PHE A 123 -16.57 3.69 2.14
CA PHE A 123 -16.65 5.04 1.60
C PHE A 123 -16.77 5.03 0.07
N GLY A 124 -15.89 4.32 -0.63
CA GLY A 124 -15.92 4.19 -2.09
C GLY A 124 -17.23 3.62 -2.62
N TYR A 125 -17.81 2.63 -1.91
CA TYR A 125 -19.13 2.10 -2.21
C TYR A 125 -20.24 3.16 -2.05
N LEU A 126 -20.24 3.90 -0.93
CA LEU A 126 -21.27 4.89 -0.61
C LEU A 126 -21.28 6.09 -1.57
N ILE A 127 -20.12 6.53 -2.04
CA ILE A 127 -20.02 7.65 -3.00
C ILE A 127 -20.12 7.21 -4.46
N GLY A 128 -20.36 5.92 -4.72
CA GLY A 128 -20.46 5.37 -6.09
C GLY A 128 -19.15 5.34 -6.87
N ASN A 129 -18.00 5.52 -6.21
CA ASN A 129 -16.69 5.49 -6.85
C ASN A 129 -16.19 4.03 -6.97
N GLN A 130 -16.53 3.39 -8.09
CA GLN A 130 -16.21 1.99 -8.35
C GLN A 130 -14.70 1.72 -8.37
N TYR A 131 -13.89 2.65 -8.88
CA TYR A 131 -12.43 2.51 -8.92
C TYR A 131 -11.83 2.43 -7.52
N MET A 132 -12.27 3.33 -6.62
CA MET A 132 -11.83 3.36 -5.24
C MET A 132 -12.29 2.11 -4.50
N PHE A 133 -13.53 1.69 -4.73
CA PHE A 133 -14.07 0.46 -4.15
C PHE A 133 -13.23 -0.76 -4.56
N ILE A 134 -13.01 -0.99 -5.86
CA ILE A 134 -12.24 -2.13 -6.37
C ILE A 134 -10.80 -2.13 -5.83
N ALA A 135 -10.12 -0.98 -5.85
CA ALA A 135 -8.75 -0.86 -5.36
C ALA A 135 -8.63 -1.16 -3.87
N ASN A 136 -9.62 -0.75 -3.06
CA ASN A 136 -9.61 -1.04 -1.63
C ASN A 136 -10.05 -2.47 -1.30
N VAL A 137 -10.95 -3.08 -2.08
CA VAL A 137 -11.26 -4.52 -1.96
C VAL A 137 -10.01 -5.38 -2.19
N ALA A 138 -9.19 -5.05 -3.18
CA ALA A 138 -7.92 -5.74 -3.41
C ALA A 138 -6.98 -5.62 -2.20
N GLY A 139 -6.85 -4.41 -1.64
CA GLY A 139 -6.02 -4.16 -0.45
C GLY A 139 -6.56 -4.87 0.80
N LEU A 140 -7.88 -4.86 0.98
CA LEU A 140 -8.55 -5.53 2.09
C LEU A 140 -8.35 -7.05 2.01
N THR A 141 -8.42 -7.61 0.81
CA THR A 141 -8.18 -9.04 0.57
C THR A 141 -6.76 -9.43 0.99
N LEU A 142 -5.75 -8.68 0.54
CA LEU A 142 -4.36 -8.91 0.94
C LEU A 142 -4.18 -8.80 2.46
N ASN A 143 -4.78 -7.80 3.09
CA ASN A 143 -4.71 -7.61 4.53
C ASN A 143 -5.40 -8.73 5.33
N VAL A 144 -6.58 -9.20 4.90
CA VAL A 144 -7.26 -10.35 5.51
C VAL A 144 -6.43 -11.62 5.38
N VAL A 145 -5.84 -11.88 4.21
CA VAL A 145 -4.94 -13.02 4.02
C VAL A 145 -3.72 -12.90 4.94
N THR A 146 -3.13 -11.70 5.05
CA THR A 146 -1.98 -11.43 5.93
C THR A 146 -2.34 -11.69 7.39
N LEU A 147 -3.52 -11.23 7.85
CA LEU A 147 -4.01 -11.48 9.20
C LEU A 147 -4.27 -12.98 9.44
N GLY A 148 -4.82 -13.68 8.45
CA GLY A 148 -5.01 -15.13 8.49
C GLY A 148 -3.70 -15.90 8.62
N CYS A 149 -2.63 -15.43 7.99
CA CYS A 149 -1.31 -16.06 8.09
C CYS A 149 -0.73 -16.07 9.50
N TYR A 150 -1.14 -15.19 10.43
CA TYR A 150 -0.69 -15.26 11.82
C TYR A 150 -1.13 -16.54 12.55
N PHE A 151 -2.24 -17.16 12.13
CA PHE A 151 -2.70 -18.43 12.69
C PHE A 151 -1.88 -19.62 12.21
N ILE A 152 -1.33 -19.54 10.99
CA ILE A 152 -0.57 -20.62 10.35
C ILE A 152 0.92 -20.48 10.66
N TYR A 153 1.42 -19.24 10.70
CA TYR A 153 2.82 -18.89 10.91
C TYR A 153 2.98 -17.88 12.06
N PRO A 154 2.74 -18.27 13.32
CA PRO A 154 2.85 -17.33 14.44
C PRO A 154 4.25 -16.66 14.53
N PRO A 155 4.35 -15.47 15.12
CA PRO A 155 5.63 -14.85 15.45
C PRO A 155 6.46 -15.71 16.42
N LEU A 156 7.76 -15.44 16.50
CA LEU A 156 8.70 -16.18 17.35
C LEU A 156 8.86 -15.57 18.74
N THR A 157 8.75 -14.24 18.86
CA THR A 157 9.14 -13.55 20.10
C THR A 157 8.01 -12.81 20.82
N TRP A 158 6.89 -12.55 20.15
CA TRP A 158 5.80 -11.73 20.69
C TRP A 158 4.43 -12.38 20.47
N LYS A 159 3.48 -12.09 21.34
CA LYS A 159 2.11 -12.58 21.23
C LYS A 159 1.32 -11.72 20.25
N VAL A 160 0.56 -12.33 19.35
CA VAL A 160 -0.25 -11.58 18.37
C VAL A 160 -1.32 -10.77 19.10
N PRO A 161 -1.31 -9.42 19.01
CA PRO A 161 -2.33 -8.58 19.62
C PRO A 161 -3.72 -8.94 19.09
N ILE A 162 -4.77 -8.71 19.90
CA ILE A 162 -6.19 -9.01 19.57
C ILE A 162 -6.49 -10.51 19.43
N PHE A 163 -5.82 -11.24 18.54
CA PHE A 163 -6.02 -12.69 18.37
C PHE A 163 -5.45 -13.52 19.52
N GLY A 164 -4.49 -13.00 20.28
CA GLY A 164 -3.93 -13.68 21.43
C GLY A 164 -3.15 -14.94 21.09
N ILE A 165 -2.60 -15.04 19.89
CA ILE A 165 -1.82 -16.20 19.42
C ILE A 165 -0.45 -16.15 20.09
N GLU A 166 -0.10 -17.22 20.82
CA GLU A 166 1.19 -17.33 21.50
C GLU A 166 2.35 -17.49 20.49
N PRO A 167 3.56 -17.02 20.84
CA PRO A 167 4.73 -17.21 20.00
C PRO A 167 5.02 -18.69 19.76
N GLN A 168 5.57 -19.02 18.59
CA GLN A 168 6.01 -20.39 18.30
C GLN A 168 7.08 -20.82 19.30
N GLN A 169 6.90 -21.99 19.92
CA GLN A 169 7.95 -22.56 20.75
C GLN A 169 9.08 -23.05 19.83
N LYS A 170 10.29 -22.48 19.95
CA LYS A 170 11.48 -23.02 19.27
C LYS A 170 11.64 -24.50 19.64
N THR A 171 11.42 -25.40 18.67
CA THR A 171 11.74 -26.81 18.84
C THR A 171 13.24 -26.94 19.13
N LYS A 172 13.63 -27.84 20.04
CA LYS A 172 15.02 -27.98 20.53
C LYS A 172 16.07 -28.19 19.42
N ASP A 173 15.66 -28.61 18.21
CA ASP A 173 16.55 -28.82 17.07
C ASP A 173 17.07 -27.54 16.40
N ASP A 174 16.36 -26.41 16.50
CA ASP A 174 16.82 -25.14 15.92
C ASP A 174 17.94 -24.49 16.74
N LYS A 175 18.07 -24.87 18.02
CA LYS A 175 19.18 -24.41 18.88
C LYS A 175 20.50 -25.10 18.60
N LYS A 176 20.52 -26.20 17.84
CA LYS A 176 21.74 -26.97 17.51
C LYS A 176 22.43 -26.51 16.22
N LYS A 177 21.84 -25.57 15.48
CA LYS A 177 22.35 -25.05 14.20
C LYS A 177 22.91 -23.61 14.28
N GLN A 178 22.98 -23.03 15.48
CA GLN A 178 23.68 -21.76 15.76
C GLN A 178 24.95 -22.06 16.54
#